data_AF-A0A838EHG8-F1
#
_entry.id   AF-A0A838EHG8-F1
#
_cell.length_a   1.000
_cell.length_b   1.000
_cell.length_c   1.000
_cell.angle_alpha   90.00
_cell.angle_beta   90.00
_cell.angle_gamma   90.00
#
_symmetry.space_group_name_H-M   'P 1'
#
loop_
_entity.id
_entity.type
_entity.pdbx_description
1 polymer ?
#
loop_
_entity_poly.entity_id
_entity_poly.type
_entity_poly.pdbx_seq_one_letter_code
_entity_poly.pdbx_strand_id
1 'polypeptide(L)'
;MGGTHSGDLTEASEGASEFIDIDLNKVKGTYLIPQVNIYAGEYFTQVESCFFGFMSRTEQQRGKPFEAATVRMKSDLRGEGRVALPLVFMRDEHGQWSAKWLHLYLKGHPRFNRVEANHATAGVLARSIVDHRYLNLDYLIGLMREKAAAFSWSTAQENFTTPVTFIGLQAPEDLALEDATFYTLLNLQGLIPS
;
A
#
# COMPACT_ATOMS: atom_id res chain seq x y z
N MET A 1 -9.69 -18.04 14.89
CA MET A 1 -9.86 -17.05 13.82
C MET A 1 -10.85 -16.01 14.33
N GLY A 2 -10.55 -14.73 14.18
CA GLY A 2 -11.38 -13.61 14.66
C GLY A 2 -11.99 -12.79 13.52
N GLY A 3 -12.34 -13.44 12.42
CA GLY A 3 -12.89 -12.79 11.23
C GLY A 3 -14.41 -12.96 11.15
N THR A 4 -15.12 -11.91 10.75
CA THR A 4 -16.58 -11.91 10.49
C THR A 4 -16.83 -11.35 9.10
N HIS A 5 -17.62 -12.07 8.29
CA HIS A 5 -18.02 -11.64 6.95
C HIS A 5 -19.41 -10.98 7.01
N SER A 6 -19.65 -9.90 6.25
CA SER A 6 -20.95 -9.23 6.21
C SER A 6 -22.07 -10.05 5.57
N GLY A 7 -21.70 -11.07 4.78
CA GLY A 7 -22.61 -11.85 3.94
C GLY A 7 -22.12 -11.85 2.49
N ASP A 8 -22.55 -12.84 1.70
CA ASP A 8 -22.16 -13.02 0.30
C ASP A 8 -23.25 -12.44 -0.61
N LEU A 9 -22.93 -11.38 -1.33
CA LEU A 9 -23.78 -10.66 -2.26
C LEU A 9 -23.49 -11.15 -3.68
N THR A 10 -24.40 -11.94 -4.22
CA THR A 10 -24.23 -12.55 -5.55
C THR A 10 -24.68 -11.64 -6.70
N GLU A 11 -25.48 -10.61 -6.42
CA GLU A 11 -25.98 -9.64 -7.40
C GLU A 11 -25.91 -8.21 -6.84
N ALA A 12 -25.52 -7.26 -7.69
CA ALA A 12 -25.24 -5.88 -7.30
C ALA A 12 -25.57 -4.89 -8.43
N SER A 13 -26.80 -4.91 -8.95
CA SER A 13 -27.21 -4.06 -10.09
C SER A 13 -27.08 -2.56 -9.83
N GLU A 14 -27.29 -2.13 -8.58
CA GLU A 14 -27.14 -0.74 -8.12
C GLU A 14 -25.81 -0.50 -7.39
N GLY A 15 -24.87 -1.44 -7.53
CA GLY A 15 -23.65 -1.50 -6.74
C GLY A 15 -23.85 -2.15 -5.36
N ALA A 16 -22.76 -2.66 -4.80
CA ALA A 16 -22.74 -3.31 -3.50
C ALA A 16 -21.40 -3.07 -2.78
N SER A 17 -21.39 -3.30 -1.47
CA SER A 17 -20.17 -3.33 -0.67
C SER A 17 -20.22 -4.52 0.27
N GLU A 18 -19.13 -5.26 0.30
CA GLU A 18 -18.91 -6.39 1.21
C GLU A 18 -17.77 -6.08 2.17
N PHE A 19 -17.84 -6.66 3.36
CA PHE A 19 -16.91 -6.37 4.44
C PHE A 19 -16.44 -7.65 5.12
N ILE A 20 -15.15 -7.65 5.45
CA ILE A 20 -14.53 -8.66 6.31
C ILE A 20 -13.94 -7.95 7.51
N ASP A 21 -14.61 -8.02 8.65
CA ASP A 21 -14.09 -7.50 9.91
C ASP A 21 -13.09 -8.51 10.48
N ILE A 22 -11.87 -8.06 10.81
CA ILE A 22 -10.82 -8.92 11.35
C ILE A 22 -10.30 -8.34 12.66
N ASP A 23 -10.47 -9.10 13.74
CA ASP A 23 -9.82 -8.80 15.02
C ASP A 23 -8.33 -9.15 14.95
N LEU A 24 -7.51 -8.12 14.72
CA LEU A 24 -6.05 -8.24 14.58
C LEU A 24 -5.37 -8.85 15.81
N ASN A 25 -5.96 -8.74 17.01
CA ASN A 25 -5.40 -9.36 18.23
C ASN A 25 -5.56 -10.88 18.23
N LYS A 26 -6.52 -11.41 17.45
CA LYS A 26 -6.77 -12.85 17.30
C LYS A 26 -6.09 -13.46 16.09
N VAL A 27 -5.39 -12.66 15.27
CA VAL A 27 -4.64 -13.15 14.10
C VAL A 27 -3.31 -13.74 14.58
N LYS A 28 -3.12 -15.05 14.36
CA LYS A 28 -1.87 -15.73 14.72
C LYS A 28 -0.74 -15.47 13.73
N GLY A 29 -1.06 -15.29 12.45
CA GLY A 29 -0.09 -15.02 11.39
C GLY A 29 0.51 -13.62 11.45
N THR A 30 1.69 -13.46 10.85
CA THR A 30 2.36 -12.16 10.66
C THR A 30 1.95 -11.47 9.36
N TYR A 31 1.25 -12.18 8.48
CA TYR A 31 0.76 -11.65 7.21
C TYR A 31 -0.73 -11.92 7.06
N LEU A 32 -1.45 -10.94 6.54
CA LEU A 32 -2.84 -11.04 6.16
C LEU A 32 -2.98 -10.48 4.74
N ILE A 33 -3.41 -11.32 3.81
CA ILE A 33 -3.52 -10.98 2.40
C ILE A 33 -4.99 -11.05 2.01
N PRO A 34 -5.67 -9.91 1.82
CA PRO A 34 -6.99 -9.87 1.21
C PRO A 34 -6.92 -10.38 -0.22
N GLN A 35 -7.87 -11.22 -0.62
CA GLN A 35 -7.98 -11.72 -1.98
C GLN A 35 -9.39 -11.46 -2.49
N VAL A 36 -9.50 -10.70 -3.59
CA VAL A 36 -10.76 -10.41 -4.26
C VAL A 36 -10.86 -11.30 -5.48
N ASN A 37 -11.90 -12.12 -5.57
CA ASN A 37 -12.09 -13.07 -6.66
C ASN A 37 -13.36 -12.72 -7.45
N ILE A 38 -13.24 -12.71 -8.78
CA ILE A 38 -14.38 -12.67 -9.68
C ILE A 38 -14.80 -14.09 -9.97
N TYR A 39 -15.94 -14.50 -9.40
CA TYR A 39 -16.48 -15.85 -9.60
C TYR A 39 -17.15 -15.99 -10.98
N ALA A 40 -17.98 -15.00 -11.36
CA ALA A 40 -18.68 -14.93 -12.63
C ALA A 40 -18.87 -13.46 -13.06
N GLY A 41 -19.26 -13.23 -14.31
CA GLY A 41 -19.51 -11.88 -14.84
C GLY A 41 -18.27 -11.20 -15.42
N GLU A 42 -18.29 -9.87 -15.37
CA GLU A 42 -17.30 -8.96 -15.95
C GLU A 42 -15.96 -9.03 -15.22
N TYR A 43 -14.86 -8.78 -15.95
CA TYR A 43 -13.51 -8.69 -15.38
C TYR A 43 -13.27 -7.33 -14.72
N PHE A 44 -12.25 -7.20 -13.86
CA PHE A 44 -11.88 -5.92 -13.22
C PHE A 44 -11.64 -4.77 -14.20
N THR A 45 -11.24 -5.08 -15.44
CA THR A 45 -11.05 -4.10 -16.51
C THR A 45 -12.34 -3.62 -17.16
N GLN A 46 -13.45 -4.33 -16.98
CA GLN A 46 -14.72 -4.10 -17.66
C GLN A 46 -15.76 -3.46 -16.76
N VAL A 47 -15.79 -3.83 -15.47
CA VAL A 47 -16.74 -3.25 -14.50
C VAL A 47 -16.58 -1.72 -14.44
N GLU A 48 -17.70 -1.00 -14.40
CA GLU A 48 -17.71 0.47 -14.34
C GLU A 48 -16.95 1.00 -13.12
N SER A 49 -17.11 0.38 -11.95
CA SER A 49 -16.46 0.77 -10.70
C SER A 49 -16.22 -0.43 -9.79
N CYS A 50 -14.95 -0.73 -9.51
CA CYS A 50 -14.54 -1.77 -8.57
C CYS A 50 -13.40 -1.23 -7.68
N PHE A 51 -13.56 -1.39 -6.36
CA PHE A 51 -12.63 -0.82 -5.39
C PHE A 51 -12.29 -1.81 -4.30
N PHE A 52 -11.09 -1.66 -3.75
CA PHE A 52 -10.69 -2.25 -2.49
C PHE A 52 -10.33 -1.14 -1.51
N GLY A 53 -10.67 -1.32 -0.23
CA GLY A 53 -10.28 -0.39 0.80
C GLY A 53 -10.22 -1.05 2.17
N PHE A 54 -9.64 -0.34 3.13
CA PHE A 54 -9.62 -0.76 4.52
C PHE A 54 -9.80 0.43 5.46
N MET A 55 -10.30 0.13 6.65
CA MET A 55 -10.48 1.06 7.74
C MET A 55 -10.18 0.36 9.06
N SER A 56 -9.81 1.16 10.06
CA SER A 56 -9.75 0.68 11.44
C SER A 56 -11.12 0.88 12.07
N ARG A 57 -11.59 -0.11 12.82
CA ARG A 57 -12.80 0.01 13.63
C ARG A 57 -12.45 -0.17 15.10
N THR A 58 -13.17 0.52 15.97
CA THR A 58 -13.14 0.29 17.41
C THR A 58 -14.31 -0.58 17.84
N GLU A 59 -14.24 -1.19 19.03
CA GLU A 59 -15.36 -1.96 19.60
C GLU A 59 -16.65 -1.14 19.69
N GLN A 60 -16.58 0.17 19.91
CA GLN A 60 -17.76 1.05 19.95
C GLN A 60 -18.47 1.18 18.59
N GLN A 61 -17.81 0.80 17.49
CA GLN A 61 -18.39 0.78 16.15
C GLN A 61 -18.94 -0.60 15.76
N ARG A 62 -18.80 -1.61 16.63
CA ARG A 62 -19.29 -2.96 16.37
C ARG A 62 -20.82 -2.96 16.21
N GLY A 63 -21.29 -3.55 15.11
CA GLY A 63 -22.72 -3.60 14.77
C GLY A 63 -23.31 -2.28 14.23
N LYS A 64 -22.53 -1.19 14.18
CA LYS A 64 -22.96 0.05 13.51
C LYS A 64 -22.89 -0.10 11.98
N PRO A 65 -23.76 0.60 11.23
CA PRO A 65 -23.68 0.67 9.78
C PRO A 65 -22.30 1.16 9.30
N PHE A 66 -21.98 0.82 8.05
CA PHE A 66 -20.77 1.28 7.38
C PHE A 66 -20.80 2.81 7.15
N GLU A 67 -19.70 3.49 7.44
CA GLU A 67 -19.50 4.92 7.17
C GLU A 67 -18.34 5.12 6.21
N ALA A 68 -18.63 5.44 4.95
CA ALA A 68 -17.62 5.53 3.88
C ALA A 68 -16.50 6.55 4.17
N ALA A 69 -16.79 7.63 4.90
CA ALA A 69 -15.81 8.63 5.29
C ALA A 69 -14.72 8.10 6.24
N THR A 70 -14.94 6.95 6.87
CA THR A 70 -13.97 6.30 7.77
C THR A 70 -13.00 5.37 7.04
N VAL A 71 -13.19 5.17 5.72
CA VAL A 71 -12.26 4.44 4.87
C VAL A 71 -10.93 5.18 4.85
N ARG A 72 -9.93 4.61 5.53
CA ARG A 72 -8.60 5.19 5.64
C ARG A 72 -7.90 5.22 4.29
N MET A 73 -8.15 4.18 3.49
CA MET A 73 -7.47 4.00 2.23
C MET A 73 -8.34 3.22 1.26
N LYS A 74 -8.37 3.69 0.01
CA LYS A 74 -9.14 3.13 -1.08
C LYS A 74 -8.27 3.08 -2.34
N SER A 75 -8.44 2.02 -3.12
CA SER A 75 -7.76 1.84 -4.40
C SER A 75 -8.70 1.20 -5.43
N ASP A 76 -8.52 1.61 -6.68
CA ASP A 76 -9.25 1.05 -7.82
C ASP A 76 -8.70 -0.32 -8.19
N LEU A 77 -9.60 -1.25 -8.49
CA LEU A 77 -9.24 -2.56 -9.02
C LEU A 77 -9.45 -2.56 -10.54
N ARG A 78 -8.35 -2.44 -11.29
CA ARG A 78 -8.35 -2.21 -12.76
C ARG A 78 -7.31 -3.05 -13.51
N GLY A 79 -7.07 -4.29 -13.07
CA GLY A 79 -6.02 -5.12 -13.66
C GLY A 79 -6.52 -6.34 -14.42
N GLU A 80 -5.65 -6.85 -15.29
CA GLU A 80 -5.92 -8.06 -16.06
C GLU A 80 -5.91 -9.30 -15.16
N GLY A 81 -7.06 -9.95 -15.01
CA GLY A 81 -7.17 -11.17 -14.23
C GLY A 81 -8.55 -11.33 -13.59
N ARG A 82 -8.69 -12.40 -12.81
CA ARG A 82 -9.90 -12.70 -12.03
C ARG A 82 -9.65 -12.80 -10.53
N VAL A 83 -8.39 -12.70 -10.12
CA VAL A 83 -7.99 -12.67 -8.72
C VAL A 83 -7.12 -11.44 -8.51
N ALA A 84 -7.50 -10.60 -7.57
CA ALA A 84 -6.72 -9.44 -7.16
C ALA A 84 -6.19 -9.63 -5.73
N LEU A 85 -4.89 -9.38 -5.56
CA LEU A 85 -4.23 -9.22 -4.26
C LEU A 85 -3.86 -7.74 -4.15
N PRO A 86 -4.75 -6.88 -3.60
CA PRO A 86 -4.54 -5.44 -3.61
C PRO A 86 -3.37 -5.02 -2.73
N LEU A 87 -3.26 -5.59 -1.53
CA LEU A 87 -2.21 -5.30 -0.57
C LEU A 87 -1.95 -6.51 0.33
N VAL A 88 -0.93 -6.39 1.17
CA VAL A 88 -0.68 -7.28 2.31
C VAL A 88 -0.56 -6.45 3.57
N PHE A 89 -1.24 -6.88 4.63
CA PHE A 89 -0.97 -6.39 5.98
C PHE A 89 0.13 -7.23 6.60
N MET A 90 1.09 -6.57 7.24
CA MET A 90 2.28 -7.18 7.81
C MET A 90 2.38 -6.76 9.27
N ARG A 91 2.63 -7.73 10.16
CA ARG A 91 2.90 -7.52 11.57
C ARG A 91 4.38 -7.70 11.83
N ASP A 92 5.01 -6.68 12.39
CA ASP A 92 6.42 -6.74 12.79
C ASP A 92 6.62 -7.51 14.11
N GLU A 93 7.88 -7.60 14.54
CA GLU A 93 8.27 -8.28 15.77
C GLU A 93 7.74 -7.60 17.04
N HIS A 94 7.38 -6.32 16.96
CA HIS A 94 6.77 -5.53 18.04
C HIS A 94 5.24 -5.64 18.06
N GLY A 95 4.64 -6.35 17.10
CA GLY A 95 3.20 -6.51 16.98
C GLY A 95 2.50 -5.36 16.24
N GLN A 96 3.25 -4.41 15.68
CA GLN A 96 2.68 -3.29 14.92
C GLN A 96 2.31 -3.74 13.51
N TRP A 97 1.11 -3.37 13.08
CA TRP A 97 0.63 -3.66 11.72
C TRP A 97 0.93 -2.52 10.76
N SER A 98 1.43 -2.87 9.58
CA SER A 98 1.62 -1.99 8.42
C SER A 98 0.96 -2.61 7.19
N ALA A 99 0.77 -1.82 6.13
CA ALA A 99 0.23 -2.29 4.86
C ALA A 99 1.21 -2.00 3.72
N LYS A 100 1.42 -2.97 2.83
CA LYS A 100 2.20 -2.82 1.61
C LYS A 100 1.31 -3.10 0.40
N TRP A 101 1.24 -2.16 -0.51
CA TRP A 101 0.52 -2.30 -1.77
C TRP A 101 1.17 -3.38 -2.64
N LEU A 102 0.35 -4.26 -3.20
CA LEU A 102 0.78 -5.31 -4.11
C LEU A 102 0.29 -5.05 -5.53
N HIS A 103 -0.99 -4.65 -5.68
CA HIS A 103 -1.67 -4.50 -6.98
C HIS A 103 -1.44 -5.68 -7.94
N LEU A 104 -1.40 -6.89 -7.40
CA LEU A 104 -1.22 -8.09 -8.22
C LEU A 104 -2.56 -8.56 -8.75
N TYR A 105 -2.59 -8.86 -10.04
CA TYR A 105 -3.73 -9.47 -10.71
C TYR A 105 -3.29 -10.79 -11.32
N LEU A 106 -3.94 -11.87 -10.90
CA LEU A 106 -3.63 -13.21 -11.36
C LEU A 106 -4.69 -13.66 -12.37
N LYS A 107 -4.21 -14.27 -13.46
CA LYS A 107 -5.06 -14.92 -14.47
C LYS A 107 -5.64 -16.22 -13.87
N GLY A 108 -6.74 -16.11 -13.12
CA GLY A 108 -7.42 -17.26 -12.53
C GLY A 108 -7.97 -18.20 -13.60
N HIS A 109 -7.69 -19.51 -13.53
CA HIS A 109 -8.47 -20.51 -14.26
C HIS A 109 -9.69 -20.92 -13.39
N PRO A 110 -10.86 -21.28 -13.96
CA PRO A 110 -12.06 -21.67 -13.21
C PRO A 110 -11.87 -22.76 -12.13
N ARG A 111 -10.83 -23.61 -12.25
CA ARG A 111 -10.47 -24.62 -11.24
C ARG A 111 -9.61 -24.09 -10.08
N PHE A 112 -9.06 -22.89 -10.20
CA PHE A 112 -8.17 -22.24 -9.22
C PHE A 112 -8.87 -21.19 -8.37
N ASN A 113 -10.16 -20.91 -8.58
CA ASN A 113 -10.91 -19.96 -7.74
C ASN A 113 -11.26 -20.48 -6.34
N ARG A 114 -10.70 -21.61 -5.90
CA ARG A 114 -10.74 -22.04 -4.49
C ARG A 114 -9.59 -21.41 -3.74
N VAL A 115 -9.91 -20.77 -2.62
CA VAL A 115 -8.94 -20.16 -1.69
C VAL A 115 -7.79 -21.13 -1.39
N GLU A 116 -8.10 -22.42 -1.19
CA GLU A 116 -7.13 -23.48 -0.89
C GLU A 116 -6.08 -23.73 -2.00
N ALA A 117 -6.47 -23.63 -3.27
CA ALA A 117 -5.57 -23.85 -4.41
C ALA A 117 -4.72 -22.61 -4.75
N ASN A 118 -5.26 -21.41 -4.50
CA ASN A 118 -4.55 -20.15 -4.71
C ASN A 118 -3.64 -19.75 -3.55
N HIS A 119 -3.89 -20.22 -2.33
CA HIS A 119 -3.16 -19.80 -1.13
C HIS A 119 -1.64 -20.01 -1.25
N ALA A 120 -1.20 -21.13 -1.85
CA ALA A 120 0.22 -21.41 -2.03
C ALA A 120 0.89 -20.43 -3.01
N THR A 121 0.28 -20.18 -4.16
CA THR A 121 0.82 -19.27 -5.18
C THR A 121 0.73 -17.80 -4.76
N ALA A 122 -0.40 -17.38 -4.19
CA ALA A 122 -0.61 -16.03 -3.69
C ALA A 122 0.35 -15.71 -2.52
N GLY A 123 0.52 -16.65 -1.59
CA GLY A 123 1.45 -16.51 -0.47
C GLY A 123 2.91 -16.39 -0.91
N VAL A 124 3.34 -17.18 -1.90
CA VAL A 124 4.71 -17.09 -2.46
C VAL A 124 4.92 -15.77 -3.18
N LEU A 125 3.99 -15.34 -4.03
CA LEU A 125 4.11 -14.07 -4.76
C LEU A 125 4.10 -12.86 -3.81
N ALA A 126 3.19 -12.84 -2.84
CA ALA A 126 3.16 -11.79 -1.83
C ALA A 126 4.44 -11.76 -1.01
N ARG A 127 4.95 -12.94 -0.58
CA ARG A 127 6.23 -13.04 0.13
C ARG A 127 7.39 -12.51 -0.70
N SER A 128 7.49 -12.86 -1.98
CA SER A 128 8.54 -12.34 -2.86
C SER A 128 8.55 -10.81 -2.92
N ILE A 129 7.37 -10.16 -2.92
CA ILE A 129 7.28 -8.69 -2.89
C ILE A 129 7.62 -8.15 -1.51
N VAL A 130 7.12 -8.78 -0.44
CA VAL A 130 7.40 -8.37 0.94
C VAL A 130 8.89 -8.41 1.25
N ASP A 131 9.53 -9.53 0.94
CA ASP A 131 10.95 -9.78 1.21
C ASP A 131 11.86 -8.95 0.29
N HIS A 132 11.31 -8.41 -0.81
CA HIS A 132 12.05 -7.51 -1.68
C HIS A 132 12.34 -6.19 -0.97
N ARG A 133 13.62 -5.95 -0.70
CA ARG A 133 14.13 -4.66 -0.22
C ARG A 133 14.29 -3.73 -1.42
N TYR A 134 13.33 -2.84 -1.60
CA TYR A 134 13.48 -1.74 -2.52
C TYR A 134 14.57 -0.79 -2.03
N LEU A 135 15.32 -0.23 -2.97
CA LEU A 135 16.09 0.97 -2.70
C LEU A 135 15.10 2.07 -2.28
N ASN A 136 15.17 2.52 -1.03
CA ASN A 136 14.30 3.56 -0.51
C ASN A 136 15.09 4.85 -0.31
N LEU A 137 14.36 5.97 -0.23
CA LEU A 137 14.96 7.28 -0.07
C LEU A 137 15.73 7.39 1.26
N ASP A 138 15.26 6.72 2.31
CA ASP A 138 15.92 6.67 3.62
C ASP A 138 17.33 6.07 3.54
N TYR A 139 17.49 4.95 2.84
CA TYR A 139 18.78 4.30 2.59
C TYR A 139 19.71 5.19 1.77
N LEU A 140 19.20 5.81 0.69
CA LEU A 140 19.99 6.74 -0.12
C LEU A 140 20.45 7.96 0.70
N ILE A 141 19.54 8.56 1.47
CA ILE A 141 19.86 9.67 2.39
C ILE A 141 20.89 9.22 3.43
N GLY A 142 20.79 8.00 3.95
CA GLY A 142 21.76 7.40 4.87
C GLY A 142 23.16 7.36 4.26
N LEU A 143 23.30 6.83 3.05
CA LEU A 143 24.58 6.80 2.33
C LEU A 143 25.14 8.19 2.02
N MET A 144 24.27 9.14 1.65
CA MET A 144 24.68 10.53 1.40
C MET A 144 25.15 11.21 2.67
N ARG A 145 24.48 10.96 3.79
CA ARG A 145 24.83 11.51 5.11
C ARG A 145 26.21 11.05 5.57
N GLU A 146 26.60 9.81 5.30
CA GLU A 146 27.95 9.32 5.61
C GLU A 146 29.06 10.09 4.88
N LYS A 147 28.76 10.64 3.70
CA LYS A 147 29.71 11.41 2.88
C LYS A 147 29.58 12.92 3.04
N ALA A 148 28.48 13.39 3.62
CA ALA A 148 28.20 14.80 3.77
C ALA A 148 29.05 15.40 4.90
N ALA A 149 29.57 16.62 4.69
CA ALA A 149 30.24 17.37 5.75
C ALA A 149 29.27 17.78 6.87
N ALA A 150 28.00 18.02 6.53
CA ALA A 150 26.91 18.33 7.46
C ALA A 150 25.56 17.83 6.91
N PHE A 151 24.62 17.52 7.81
CA PHE A 151 23.26 17.09 7.48
C PHE A 151 22.26 17.61 8.53
N SER A 152 21.13 18.17 8.07
CA SER A 152 20.00 18.59 8.92
C SER A 152 18.67 18.18 8.29
N TRP A 153 17.69 17.85 9.14
CA TRP A 153 16.28 17.80 8.73
C TRP A 153 15.70 19.20 8.87
N SER A 154 15.41 19.86 7.75
CA SER A 154 14.84 21.21 7.76
C SER A 154 13.31 21.15 7.69
N THR A 155 12.63 21.83 8.61
CA THR A 155 11.16 21.99 8.62
C THR A 155 10.72 23.42 8.27
N ALA A 156 11.67 24.33 8.02
CA ALA A 156 11.43 25.73 7.70
C ALA A 156 12.68 26.33 7.07
N GLN A 157 12.52 27.49 6.44
CA GLN A 157 13.54 28.24 5.70
C GLN A 157 14.77 28.54 6.56
N GLU A 158 15.73 27.61 6.51
CA GLU A 158 17.05 27.78 7.06
C GLU A 158 17.84 28.70 6.12
N ASN A 159 18.47 29.74 6.67
CA ASN A 159 19.36 30.59 5.92
C ASN A 159 20.68 29.86 5.70
N PHE A 160 20.76 29.08 4.62
CA PHE A 160 22.00 28.44 4.21
C PHE A 160 22.92 29.48 3.58
N THR A 161 24.17 29.56 4.07
CA THR A 161 25.19 30.49 3.56
C THR A 161 26.20 29.81 2.64
N THR A 162 26.05 28.50 2.40
CA THR A 162 26.91 27.68 1.54
C THR A 162 26.05 26.79 0.67
N PRO A 163 26.48 26.43 -0.55
CA PRO A 163 25.73 25.54 -1.44
C PRO A 163 25.36 24.23 -0.74
N VAL A 164 24.12 23.79 -0.93
CA VAL A 164 23.59 22.56 -0.31
C VAL A 164 23.04 21.61 -1.36
N THR A 165 22.97 20.32 -1.01
CA THR A 165 22.12 19.36 -1.72
C THR A 165 20.80 19.23 -0.98
N PHE A 166 19.74 19.78 -1.56
CA PHE A 166 18.39 19.72 -1.02
C PHE A 166 17.64 18.49 -1.56
N ILE A 167 16.96 17.76 -0.66
CA ILE A 167 16.08 16.64 -1.01
C ILE A 167 14.73 16.87 -0.34
N GLY A 168 13.66 17.01 -1.12
CA GLY A 168 12.33 17.30 -0.58
C GLY A 168 11.21 17.09 -1.60
N LEU A 169 9.97 17.42 -1.23
CA LEU A 169 8.85 17.32 -2.18
C LEU A 169 8.82 18.51 -3.14
N GLN A 170 9.07 19.71 -2.62
CA GLN A 170 9.13 20.98 -3.33
C GLN A 170 10.35 21.76 -2.85
N ALA A 171 11.07 22.42 -3.76
CA ALA A 171 12.20 23.27 -3.42
C ALA A 171 11.70 24.57 -2.73
N PRO A 172 12.40 25.08 -1.69
CA PRO A 172 12.07 26.37 -1.09
C PRO A 172 12.33 27.51 -2.08
N GLU A 173 11.45 28.51 -2.13
CA GLU A 173 11.55 29.65 -3.08
C GLU A 173 12.76 30.55 -2.83
N ASP A 174 13.24 30.59 -1.58
CA ASP A 174 14.32 31.43 -1.07
C ASP A 174 15.67 30.70 -1.03
N LEU A 175 15.70 29.40 -1.33
CA LEU A 175 16.93 28.62 -1.42
C LEU A 175 17.55 28.77 -2.82
N ALA A 176 17.89 29.99 -3.22
CA ALA A 176 18.59 30.24 -4.48
C ALA A 176 20.07 30.51 -4.21
N LEU A 177 20.82 29.46 -3.89
CA LEU A 177 22.27 29.51 -3.81
C LEU A 177 22.88 29.05 -5.14
N GLU A 178 23.84 29.81 -5.65
CA GLU A 178 24.69 29.40 -6.76
C GLU A 178 25.35 28.05 -6.40
N ASP A 179 25.37 27.10 -7.35
CA ASP A 179 25.88 25.73 -7.20
C ASP A 179 25.12 24.78 -6.23
N ALA A 180 23.95 25.16 -5.71
CA ALA A 180 23.11 24.22 -4.96
C ALA A 180 22.42 23.18 -5.87
N THR A 181 22.30 21.95 -5.37
CA THR A 181 21.65 20.85 -6.09
C THR A 181 20.29 20.52 -5.46
N PHE A 182 19.26 20.36 -6.29
CA PHE A 182 17.88 20.13 -5.83
C PHE A 182 17.32 18.82 -6.38
N TYR A 183 16.90 17.95 -5.47
CA TYR A 183 16.11 16.75 -5.77
C TYR A 183 14.71 16.91 -5.17
N THR A 184 13.72 17.02 -6.04
CA THR A 184 12.30 17.21 -5.75
C THR A 184 11.48 16.06 -6.35
N LEU A 185 10.16 16.04 -6.13
CA LEU A 185 9.27 15.07 -6.79
C LEU A 185 9.45 15.00 -8.32
N LEU A 186 9.87 16.09 -8.95
CA LEU A 186 10.04 16.19 -10.39
C LEU A 186 11.31 15.50 -10.91
N ASN A 187 12.32 15.28 -10.06
CA ASN A 187 13.64 14.79 -10.47
C ASN A 187 14.31 13.86 -9.42
N LEU A 188 13.53 13.26 -8.52
CA LEU A 188 14.00 12.30 -7.49
C LEU A 188 14.87 11.17 -8.07
N GLN A 189 14.63 10.77 -9.30
CA GLN A 189 15.42 9.76 -10.01
C GLN A 189 16.91 10.13 -10.15
N GLY A 190 17.26 11.42 -10.13
CA GLY A 190 18.64 11.88 -10.19
C GLY A 190 19.45 11.59 -8.91
N LEU A 191 18.82 11.08 -7.85
CA LEU A 191 19.52 10.56 -6.66
C LEU A 191 20.15 9.19 -6.90
N ILE A 192 19.73 8.49 -7.94
CA ILE A 192 20.29 7.20 -8.30
C ILE A 192 21.58 7.47 -9.10
N PRO A 193 22.75 6.99 -8.64
CA PRO A 193 23.98 7.10 -9.41
C PRO A 193 23.82 6.46 -10.78
N SER A 194 24.26 7.15 -11.83
CA SER A 194 24.34 6.65 -13.21
C SER A 194 25.44 5.60 -13.38
#